data_AF-Q164C1-F1
#
_entry.id   AF-Q164C1-F1
#
_cell.length_a   1.000
_cell.length_b   1.000
_cell.length_c   1.000
_cell.angle_alpha   90.00
_cell.angle_beta   90.00
_cell.angle_gamma   90.00
#
_symmetry.space_group_name_H-M   'P 1'
#
loop_
_entity.id
_entity.type
_entity.pdbx_description
1 polymer ?
#
loop_
_entity_poly.entity_id
_entity_poly.type
_entity_poly.pdbx_seq_one_letter_code
_entity_poly.pdbx_strand_id
1 'polypeptide(L)'
;MNLFAEMRALVLECVDQMVTAGQLPADLNMTNVTVEPPRDAAHGDMATNAAMVLAKPAGKKPRDIAEALAQLLAADARIASAEVAGPGFLNLRIAPTAWRAVLLSVLDKGTDFGRADIGAGQKVNVEYVSANPTGPLHVGHTRGAVFGDALASLLDYAGFDVTREYYINDGGAQVDVLARSVYLRYLEAHGQEVAFPDGTYPGDYLIPVGQQLKDLKGDSYVGQPEEAWLQDIRTFATDAMMDLIRADLKSLGVEMDVFYSEKSLYGTGRIEAAIEDLKSKGLIYDGVLEPPKGKKPEDWEPREQTLFKSTEHGDDVDRPVMKSDGSWTYFAPDIAYHYDKVSRGYDALIDVFGADHGGYVKRMKAAVSALSDGKVPLDIKLTQLVKLFKNGEPFKMSKRAGTFVTLRDVVDQVGPDVARFVMLTRKNDAMLDFDFDKVMEQSRENPVFYVQYAHARVASVMRKAEAAGIAVDMDTLKAADLSLLNHEAELGLIAKLSEWPRLVETAARSNEPHRVAFYLYELSGVFHGLWNRGNDVPELRFVQDDPKVTQAKIALARACSVVIAAGLGILGVTPAQEMR
;
A
#
# COMPACT_ATOMS: atom_id res chain seq x y z
N MET A 1 7.39 -21.71 -3.43
CA MET A 1 8.75 -21.71 -3.96
C MET A 1 9.15 -20.25 -4.18
N ASN A 2 10.34 -19.85 -3.77
CA ASN A 2 10.93 -18.57 -4.17
C ASN A 2 12.29 -18.91 -4.79
N LEU A 3 12.30 -19.12 -6.12
CA LEU A 3 13.46 -19.64 -6.82
C LEU A 3 14.69 -18.73 -6.64
N PHE A 4 14.50 -17.41 -6.61
CA PHE A 4 15.59 -16.46 -6.34
C PHE A 4 16.17 -16.64 -4.93
N ALA A 5 15.32 -16.82 -3.91
CA ALA A 5 15.78 -17.08 -2.55
C ALA A 5 16.48 -18.44 -2.42
N GLU A 6 15.98 -19.48 -3.11
CA GLU A 6 16.62 -20.80 -3.17
C GLU A 6 17.97 -20.74 -3.88
N MET A 7 18.09 -20.00 -4.98
CA MET A 7 19.37 -19.77 -5.66
C MET A 7 20.33 -18.95 -4.80
N ARG A 8 19.84 -17.96 -4.04
CA ARG A 8 20.66 -17.23 -3.07
C ARG A 8 21.17 -18.16 -1.96
N ALA A 9 20.32 -19.04 -1.43
CA ALA A 9 20.72 -20.02 -0.43
C ALA A 9 21.80 -20.97 -0.97
N LEU A 10 21.65 -21.45 -2.21
CA LEU A 10 22.67 -22.26 -2.90
C LEU A 10 23.99 -21.51 -3.05
N VAL A 11 23.95 -20.23 -3.46
CA VAL A 11 25.16 -19.39 -3.55
C VAL A 11 25.88 -19.30 -2.21
N LEU A 12 25.14 -19.10 -1.11
CA LEU A 12 25.72 -19.05 0.24
C LEU A 12 26.32 -20.40 0.65
N GLU A 13 25.63 -21.52 0.37
CA GLU A 13 26.14 -22.87 0.62
C GLU A 13 27.44 -23.14 -0.15
N CYS A 14 27.51 -22.77 -1.43
CA CYS A 14 28.74 -22.90 -2.21
C CYS A 14 29.87 -22.03 -1.64
N VAL A 15 29.58 -20.83 -1.13
CA VAL A 15 30.58 -20.00 -0.44
C VAL A 15 31.08 -20.68 0.85
N ASP A 16 30.19 -21.27 1.65
CA ASP A 16 30.58 -22.02 2.86
C ASP A 16 31.43 -23.26 2.54
N GLN A 17 31.18 -23.93 1.40
CA GLN A 17 32.04 -25.00 0.90
C GLN A 17 33.44 -24.46 0.55
N MET A 18 33.53 -23.29 -0.08
CA MET A 18 34.83 -22.64 -0.36
C MET A 18 35.57 -22.25 0.93
N VAL A 19 34.86 -21.80 1.96
CA VAL A 19 35.44 -21.54 3.29
C VAL A 19 35.98 -22.84 3.91
N THR A 20 35.18 -23.90 3.89
CA THR A 20 35.55 -25.22 4.42
C THR A 20 36.75 -25.82 3.71
N ALA A 21 36.86 -25.59 2.40
CA ALA A 21 38.01 -26.01 1.58
C ALA A 21 39.26 -25.13 1.76
N GLY A 22 39.23 -24.12 2.63
CA GLY A 22 40.33 -23.18 2.85
C GLY A 22 40.57 -22.21 1.69
N GLN A 23 39.62 -22.11 0.74
CA GLN A 23 39.70 -21.18 -0.38
C GLN A 23 39.25 -19.77 0.00
N LEU A 24 38.42 -19.62 1.02
CA LEU A 24 37.98 -18.34 1.58
C LEU A 24 38.22 -18.35 3.10
N PRO A 25 38.49 -17.19 3.73
CA PRO A 25 38.60 -17.13 5.18
C PRO A 25 37.25 -17.37 5.86
N ALA A 26 37.29 -17.79 7.13
CA ALA A 26 36.10 -17.82 7.99
C ALA A 26 35.57 -16.39 8.26
N ASP A 27 34.38 -16.32 8.83
CA ASP A 27 33.74 -15.08 9.33
C ASP A 27 33.47 -13.99 8.27
N LEU A 28 33.28 -14.42 7.01
CA LEU A 28 32.86 -13.51 5.94
C LEU A 28 31.42 -13.02 6.16
N ASN A 29 31.22 -11.69 6.11
CA ASN A 29 29.88 -11.12 6.14
C ASN A 29 29.19 -11.29 4.78
N MET A 30 28.20 -12.19 4.72
CA MET A 30 27.46 -12.51 3.49
C MET A 30 26.11 -11.80 3.37
N THR A 31 25.79 -10.87 4.27
CA THR A 31 24.49 -10.19 4.32
C THR A 31 24.13 -9.52 2.98
N ASN A 32 25.13 -8.90 2.33
CA ASN A 32 24.96 -8.15 1.08
C ASN A 32 25.06 -9.00 -0.19
N VAL A 33 25.20 -10.32 -0.06
CA VAL A 33 25.14 -11.24 -1.20
C VAL A 33 23.70 -11.32 -1.70
N THR A 34 23.49 -11.07 -3.00
CA THR A 34 22.18 -11.11 -3.64
C THR A 34 22.19 -12.01 -4.87
N VAL A 35 20.99 -12.48 -5.24
CA VAL A 35 20.69 -13.13 -6.53
C VAL A 35 19.47 -12.41 -7.10
N GLU A 36 19.65 -11.77 -8.26
CA GLU A 36 18.66 -10.87 -8.84
C GLU A 36 18.58 -11.07 -10.37
N PRO A 37 17.47 -10.67 -11.02
CA PRO A 37 17.44 -10.61 -12.47
C PRO A 37 18.56 -9.68 -13.00
N PRO A 38 19.31 -10.07 -14.03
CA PRO A 38 20.30 -9.18 -14.63
C PRO A 38 19.63 -8.00 -15.33
N ARG A 39 20.35 -6.87 -15.43
CA ARG A 39 19.86 -5.68 -16.17
C ARG A 39 19.68 -5.95 -17.66
N ASP A 40 20.48 -6.84 -18.23
CA ASP A 40 20.43 -7.25 -19.62
C ASP A 40 20.10 -8.75 -19.68
N ALA A 41 19.03 -9.11 -20.37
CA ALA A 41 18.60 -10.50 -20.52
C ALA A 41 19.64 -11.37 -21.27
N ALA A 42 20.56 -10.76 -22.03
CA ALA A 42 21.67 -11.47 -22.65
C ALA A 42 22.60 -12.12 -21.61
N HIS A 43 22.64 -11.57 -20.39
CA HIS A 43 23.46 -12.06 -19.27
C HIS A 43 22.83 -13.25 -18.52
N GLY A 44 21.81 -13.91 -19.07
CA GLY A 44 21.16 -15.04 -18.43
C GLY A 44 19.92 -14.64 -17.65
N ASP A 45 19.51 -15.49 -16.72
CA ASP A 45 18.23 -15.36 -16.04
C ASP A 45 18.38 -14.79 -14.62
N MET A 46 19.51 -15.06 -13.98
CA MET A 46 19.85 -14.54 -12.66
C MET A 46 21.31 -14.11 -12.62
N ALA A 47 21.66 -13.17 -11.76
CA ALA A 47 23.03 -12.78 -11.50
C ALA A 47 23.27 -12.67 -10.00
N THR A 48 24.47 -13.05 -9.56
CA THR A 48 24.92 -12.84 -8.18
C THR A 48 26.13 -11.90 -8.10
N ASN A 49 26.12 -11.06 -7.07
CA ASN A 49 27.21 -10.16 -6.71
C ASN A 49 28.19 -10.78 -5.70
N ALA A 50 28.04 -12.07 -5.34
CA ALA A 50 28.75 -12.70 -4.22
C ALA A 50 30.27 -12.45 -4.26
N ALA A 51 30.91 -12.72 -5.40
CA ALA A 51 32.34 -12.54 -5.54
C ALA A 51 32.79 -11.06 -5.37
N MET A 52 31.97 -10.09 -5.76
CA MET A 52 32.25 -8.67 -5.56
C MET A 52 32.15 -8.27 -4.09
N VAL A 53 31.17 -8.80 -3.37
CA VAL A 53 30.95 -8.54 -1.94
C VAL A 53 32.08 -9.14 -1.10
N LEU A 54 32.51 -10.34 -1.45
CA LEU A 54 33.44 -11.15 -0.64
C LEU A 54 34.92 -10.88 -0.94
N ALA A 55 35.25 -10.31 -2.10
CA ALA A 55 36.64 -10.12 -2.54
C ALA A 55 37.53 -9.36 -1.55
N LYS A 56 37.10 -8.18 -1.11
CA LYS A 56 37.88 -7.33 -0.21
C LYS A 56 38.07 -7.97 1.17
N PRO A 57 37.02 -8.47 1.85
CA PRO A 57 37.17 -9.20 3.10
C PRO A 57 38.05 -10.47 2.97
N ALA A 58 37.98 -11.16 1.83
CA ALA A 58 38.75 -12.36 1.59
C ALA A 58 40.21 -12.11 1.18
N GLY A 59 40.60 -10.86 0.89
CA GLY A 59 41.92 -10.54 0.36
C GLY A 59 42.20 -11.17 -1.02
N LYS A 60 41.15 -11.47 -1.79
CA LYS A 60 41.22 -12.15 -3.10
C LYS A 60 40.71 -11.26 -4.23
N LYS A 61 41.12 -11.56 -5.46
CA LYS A 61 40.53 -10.92 -6.64
C LYS A 61 39.10 -11.41 -6.82
N PRO A 62 38.13 -10.55 -7.17
CA PRO A 62 36.75 -10.99 -7.34
C PRO A 62 36.59 -12.06 -8.43
N ARG A 63 37.33 -11.98 -9.55
CA ARG A 63 37.28 -13.04 -10.58
C ARG A 63 37.70 -14.42 -10.06
N ASP A 64 38.75 -14.50 -9.24
CA ASP A 64 39.21 -15.78 -8.69
C ASP A 64 38.12 -16.42 -7.80
N ILE A 65 37.37 -15.62 -7.04
CA ILE A 65 36.21 -16.08 -6.27
C ILE A 65 35.08 -16.51 -7.21
N ALA A 66 34.78 -15.69 -8.22
CA ALA A 66 33.71 -15.96 -9.17
C ALA A 66 33.95 -17.24 -9.97
N GLU A 67 35.18 -17.52 -10.39
CA GLU A 67 35.53 -18.73 -11.16
C GLU A 67 35.37 -20.00 -10.30
N ALA A 68 35.82 -19.97 -9.05
CA ALA A 68 35.62 -21.10 -8.14
C ALA A 68 34.14 -21.31 -7.79
N LEU A 69 33.41 -20.22 -7.53
CA LEU A 69 31.98 -20.28 -7.25
C LEU A 69 31.18 -20.75 -8.47
N ALA A 70 31.56 -20.35 -9.69
CA ALA A 70 30.95 -20.82 -10.94
C ALA A 70 30.98 -22.34 -11.07
N GLN A 71 32.12 -22.96 -10.74
CA GLN A 71 32.31 -24.41 -10.83
C GLN A 71 31.38 -25.15 -9.85
N LEU A 72 31.25 -24.67 -8.62
CA LEU A 72 30.35 -25.26 -7.62
C LEU A 72 28.88 -25.10 -8.02
N LEU A 73 28.50 -23.90 -8.48
CA LEU A 73 27.12 -23.62 -8.91
C LEU A 73 26.72 -24.48 -10.12
N ALA A 74 27.62 -24.67 -11.09
CA ALA A 74 27.36 -25.47 -12.28
C ALA A 74 27.15 -26.98 -11.99
N ALA A 75 27.44 -27.44 -10.77
CA ALA A 75 27.15 -28.81 -10.34
C ALA A 75 25.68 -29.02 -9.93
N ASP A 76 24.93 -27.96 -9.65
CA ASP A 76 23.51 -28.05 -9.33
C ASP A 76 22.67 -28.21 -10.60
N ALA A 77 21.83 -29.26 -10.65
CA ALA A 77 21.01 -29.58 -11.83
C ALA A 77 19.98 -28.49 -12.20
N ARG A 78 19.70 -27.54 -11.31
CA ARG A 78 18.84 -26.38 -11.59
C ARG A 78 19.55 -25.29 -12.40
N ILE A 79 20.88 -25.33 -12.49
CA ILE A 79 21.70 -24.35 -13.21
C ILE A 79 22.20 -24.97 -14.51
N ALA A 80 21.82 -24.39 -15.66
CA ALA A 80 22.27 -24.80 -16.97
C ALA A 80 23.67 -24.29 -17.30
N SER A 81 24.00 -23.06 -16.89
CA SER A 81 25.36 -22.54 -16.94
C SER A 81 25.58 -21.43 -15.89
N ALA A 82 26.83 -21.31 -15.44
CA ALA A 82 27.30 -20.23 -14.56
C ALA A 82 28.53 -19.58 -15.19
N GLU A 83 28.42 -18.33 -15.62
CA GLU A 83 29.42 -17.61 -16.40
C GLU A 83 29.94 -16.38 -15.65
N VAL A 84 31.26 -16.22 -15.60
CA VAL A 84 31.90 -15.06 -14.96
C VAL A 84 31.91 -13.87 -15.91
N ALA A 85 31.32 -12.76 -15.48
CA ALA A 85 31.21 -11.53 -16.25
C ALA A 85 31.96 -10.35 -15.60
N GLY A 86 32.53 -9.49 -16.45
CA GLY A 86 33.15 -8.22 -16.07
C GLY A 86 34.17 -8.36 -14.92
N PRO A 87 34.02 -7.58 -13.82
CA PRO A 87 34.96 -7.59 -12.71
C PRO A 87 34.84 -8.82 -11.79
N GLY A 88 33.80 -9.64 -11.94
CA GLY A 88 33.50 -10.77 -11.05
C GLY A 88 32.02 -10.94 -10.73
N PHE A 89 31.10 -10.48 -11.59
CA PHE A 89 29.70 -10.89 -11.48
C PHE A 89 29.55 -12.31 -12.00
N LEU A 90 28.58 -13.04 -11.45
CA LEU A 90 28.26 -14.39 -11.88
C LEU A 90 26.86 -14.39 -12.50
N ASN A 91 26.82 -14.68 -13.79
CA ASN A 91 25.62 -14.78 -14.60
C ASN A 91 25.17 -16.24 -14.64
N LEU A 92 23.91 -16.51 -14.31
CA LEU A 92 23.35 -17.84 -14.22
C LEU A 92 22.26 -18.01 -15.28
N ARG A 93 22.34 -19.11 -16.03
CA ARG A 93 21.22 -19.63 -16.83
C ARG A 93 20.58 -20.77 -16.07
N ILE A 94 19.26 -20.72 -15.94
CA ILE A 94 18.49 -21.68 -15.16
C ILE A 94 17.95 -22.77 -16.09
N ALA A 95 18.02 -24.02 -15.62
CA ALA A 95 17.54 -25.17 -16.36
C ALA A 95 16.01 -25.09 -16.55
N PRO A 96 15.46 -25.47 -17.73
CA PRO A 96 14.02 -25.49 -17.97
C PRO A 96 13.21 -26.30 -16.94
N THR A 97 13.81 -27.34 -16.35
CA THR A 97 13.20 -28.13 -15.27
C THR A 97 12.93 -27.30 -14.02
N ALA A 98 13.84 -26.40 -13.64
CA ALA A 98 13.64 -25.51 -12.49
C ALA A 98 12.54 -24.48 -12.76
N TRP A 99 12.44 -23.96 -14.00
CA TRP A 99 11.31 -23.11 -14.39
C TRP A 99 9.97 -23.84 -14.25
N ARG A 100 9.88 -25.06 -14.77
CA ARG A 100 8.64 -25.85 -14.66
C ARG A 100 8.26 -26.17 -13.21
N ALA A 101 9.23 -26.31 -12.32
CA ALA A 101 8.96 -26.45 -10.88
C ALA A 101 8.31 -25.20 -10.28
N VAL A 102 8.70 -23.99 -10.73
CA VAL A 102 8.01 -22.74 -10.34
C VAL A 102 6.56 -22.79 -10.82
N LEU A 103 6.32 -23.14 -12.08
CA LEU A 103 4.98 -23.24 -12.64
C LEU A 103 4.10 -24.20 -11.81
N LEU A 104 4.63 -25.38 -11.47
CA LEU A 104 3.94 -26.32 -10.61
C LEU A 104 3.65 -25.73 -9.21
N SER A 105 4.62 -25.01 -8.62
CA SER A 105 4.40 -24.34 -7.33
C SER A 105 3.31 -23.26 -7.38
N VAL A 106 3.12 -22.58 -8.51
CA VAL A 106 2.02 -21.60 -8.67
C VAL A 106 0.68 -22.33 -8.67
N LEU A 107 0.58 -23.43 -9.42
CA LEU A 107 -0.66 -24.22 -9.52
C LEU A 107 -1.02 -24.91 -8.20
N ASP A 108 -0.02 -25.39 -7.46
CA ASP A 108 -0.20 -26.06 -6.17
C ASP A 108 -0.66 -25.10 -5.08
N LYS A 109 0.00 -23.93 -4.96
CA LYS A 109 -0.32 -22.95 -3.92
C LYS A 109 -1.48 -22.02 -4.26
N GLY A 110 -1.89 -21.95 -5.52
CA GLY A 110 -2.91 -21.00 -5.96
C GLY A 110 -2.51 -19.55 -5.60
N THR A 111 -3.46 -18.78 -5.08
CA THR A 111 -3.22 -17.37 -4.70
C THR A 111 -2.31 -17.20 -3.51
N ASP A 112 -1.92 -18.27 -2.80
CA ASP A 112 -0.88 -18.23 -1.76
C ASP A 112 0.54 -18.35 -2.34
N PHE A 113 0.69 -18.54 -3.66
CA PHE A 113 1.99 -18.45 -4.29
C PHE A 113 2.53 -17.01 -4.18
N GLY A 114 3.66 -16.86 -3.51
CA GLY A 114 4.27 -15.56 -3.22
C GLY A 114 3.91 -14.99 -1.86
N ARG A 115 2.96 -15.59 -1.12
CA ARG A 115 2.72 -15.27 0.29
C ARG A 115 4.03 -15.52 1.05
N ALA A 116 4.49 -14.50 1.75
CA ALA A 116 5.76 -14.51 2.46
C ALA A 116 5.52 -14.49 3.98
N ASP A 117 6.53 -14.89 4.74
CA ASP A 117 6.52 -14.83 6.20
C ASP A 117 7.68 -13.94 6.70
N ILE A 118 7.94 -12.86 5.96
CA ILE A 118 9.01 -11.91 6.33
C ILE A 118 8.62 -11.03 7.51
N GLY A 119 7.31 -10.90 7.76
CA GLY A 119 6.78 -10.21 8.93
C GLY A 119 6.91 -11.04 10.21
N ALA A 120 6.92 -12.37 10.12
CA ALA A 120 7.04 -13.28 11.25
C ALA A 120 6.06 -12.95 12.41
N GLY A 121 4.85 -12.50 12.08
CA GLY A 121 3.83 -12.09 13.04
C GLY A 121 4.07 -10.75 13.74
N GLN A 122 5.02 -9.94 13.28
CA GLN A 122 5.20 -8.57 13.80
C GLN A 122 3.92 -7.76 13.64
N LYS A 123 3.53 -7.09 14.72
CA LYS A 123 2.31 -6.28 14.81
C LYS A 123 2.53 -4.91 14.20
N VAL A 124 1.79 -4.59 13.15
CA VAL A 124 1.90 -3.32 12.44
C VAL A 124 0.56 -2.58 12.47
N ASN A 125 0.57 -1.35 12.95
CA ASN A 125 -0.55 -0.44 12.82
C ASN A 125 -0.42 0.36 11.52
N VAL A 126 -1.43 0.32 10.66
CA VAL A 126 -1.52 1.16 9.46
C VAL A 126 -2.69 2.11 9.65
N GLU A 127 -2.39 3.38 9.93
CA GLU A 127 -3.38 4.44 10.00
C GLU A 127 -3.51 5.14 8.65
N TYR A 128 -4.76 5.32 8.19
CA TYR A 128 -5.03 6.01 6.94
C TYR A 128 -6.43 6.63 6.90
N VAL A 129 -6.62 7.54 5.94
CA VAL A 129 -7.81 8.39 5.76
C VAL A 129 -7.90 9.48 6.83
N SER A 130 -8.11 9.11 8.10
CA SER A 130 -8.17 9.99 9.28
C SER A 130 -8.74 11.39 9.01
N ALA A 131 -9.85 11.45 8.26
CA ALA A 131 -10.47 12.69 7.84
C ALA A 131 -11.40 13.23 8.92
N ASN A 132 -11.54 14.56 8.98
CA ASN A 132 -12.46 15.20 9.90
C ASN A 132 -13.90 14.77 9.58
N PRO A 133 -14.72 14.43 10.59
CA PRO A 133 -16.06 13.90 10.39
C PRO A 133 -17.05 15.04 10.09
N THR A 134 -16.75 15.86 9.08
CA THR A 134 -17.51 17.08 8.75
C THR A 134 -18.22 16.98 7.40
N GLY A 135 -18.05 15.87 6.67
CA GLY A 135 -18.66 15.68 5.36
C GLY A 135 -18.18 14.43 4.63
N PRO A 136 -18.61 14.23 3.38
CA PRO A 136 -18.19 13.10 2.57
C PRO A 136 -16.69 13.14 2.26
N LEU A 137 -16.10 11.96 2.09
CA LEU A 137 -14.70 11.87 1.66
C LEU A 137 -14.55 12.42 0.24
N HIS A 138 -13.44 13.09 -0.05
CA HIS A 138 -13.11 13.62 -1.38
C HIS A 138 -11.99 12.82 -2.05
N VAL A 139 -11.71 13.09 -3.33
CA VAL A 139 -10.69 12.36 -4.11
C VAL A 139 -9.31 12.30 -3.44
N GLY A 140 -8.90 13.35 -2.72
CA GLY A 140 -7.66 13.34 -1.93
C GLY A 140 -7.65 12.22 -0.87
N HIS A 141 -8.76 12.05 -0.14
CA HIS A 141 -8.95 10.96 0.82
C HIS A 141 -9.02 9.61 0.11
N THR A 142 -9.62 9.53 -1.09
CA THR A 142 -9.67 8.28 -1.88
C THR A 142 -8.26 7.73 -2.12
N ARG A 143 -7.29 8.58 -2.46
CA ARG A 143 -5.91 8.11 -2.68
C ARG A 143 -5.28 7.55 -1.40
N GLY A 144 -5.44 8.26 -0.28
CA GLY A 144 -4.99 7.79 1.04
C GLY A 144 -5.66 6.47 1.44
N ALA A 145 -6.97 6.35 1.18
CA ALA A 145 -7.76 5.15 1.43
C ALA A 145 -7.23 3.93 0.67
N VAL A 146 -7.06 4.06 -0.66
CA VAL A 146 -6.56 2.95 -1.49
C VAL A 146 -5.12 2.60 -1.13
N PHE A 147 -4.25 3.60 -0.94
CA PHE A 147 -2.86 3.34 -0.62
C PHE A 147 -2.71 2.62 0.73
N GLY A 148 -3.38 3.11 1.77
CA GLY A 148 -3.33 2.52 3.11
C GLY A 148 -3.88 1.11 3.14
N ASP A 149 -5.02 0.87 2.50
CA ASP A 149 -5.66 -0.45 2.46
C ASP A 149 -4.86 -1.47 1.64
N ALA A 150 -4.27 -1.06 0.50
CA ALA A 150 -3.40 -1.92 -0.29
C ALA A 150 -2.07 -2.21 0.41
N LEU A 151 -1.52 -1.24 1.15
CA LEU A 151 -0.33 -1.45 1.97
C LEU A 151 -0.62 -2.43 3.12
N ALA A 152 -1.74 -2.24 3.83
CA ALA A 152 -2.14 -3.14 4.91
C ALA A 152 -2.33 -4.58 4.39
N SER A 153 -2.98 -4.74 3.24
CA SER A 153 -3.18 -6.05 2.60
C SER A 153 -1.88 -6.68 2.09
N LEU A 154 -0.95 -5.87 1.59
CA LEU A 154 0.39 -6.34 1.20
C LEU A 154 1.20 -6.82 2.41
N LEU A 155 1.12 -6.12 3.53
CA LEU A 155 1.80 -6.50 4.77
C LEU A 155 1.20 -7.79 5.36
N ASP A 156 -0.13 -7.93 5.39
CA ASP A 156 -0.78 -9.20 5.77
C ASP A 156 -0.30 -10.36 4.88
N TYR A 157 -0.25 -10.14 3.57
CA TYR A 157 0.23 -11.13 2.61
C TYR A 157 1.74 -11.43 2.75
N ALA A 158 2.49 -10.58 3.45
CA ALA A 158 3.90 -10.76 3.78
C ALA A 158 4.15 -11.29 5.21
N GLY A 159 3.09 -11.66 5.94
CA GLY A 159 3.16 -12.32 7.25
C GLY A 159 3.21 -11.39 8.45
N PHE A 160 2.79 -10.13 8.30
CA PHE A 160 2.62 -9.20 9.43
C PHE A 160 1.22 -9.34 10.04
N ASP A 161 1.08 -9.09 11.34
CA ASP A 161 -0.21 -8.95 12.04
C ASP A 161 -0.66 -7.48 11.93
N VAL A 162 -1.57 -7.19 11.00
CA VAL A 162 -1.87 -5.81 10.58
C VAL A 162 -3.18 -5.31 11.18
N THR A 163 -3.15 -4.17 11.85
CA THR A 163 -4.34 -3.40 12.24
C THR A 163 -4.53 -2.21 11.31
N ARG A 164 -5.72 -2.09 10.70
CA ARG A 164 -6.19 -0.92 9.95
C ARG A 164 -6.89 0.04 10.90
N GLU A 165 -6.34 1.23 11.09
CA GLU A 165 -6.86 2.21 12.04
C GLU A 165 -7.28 3.52 11.38
N TYR A 166 -8.39 4.08 11.85
CA TYR A 166 -8.91 5.39 11.45
C TYR A 166 -8.92 6.30 12.68
N TYR A 167 -8.23 7.44 12.63
CA TYR A 167 -8.32 8.47 13.66
C TYR A 167 -9.44 9.47 13.34
N ILE A 168 -10.40 9.60 14.25
CA ILE A 168 -11.54 10.52 14.13
C ILE A 168 -11.16 11.83 14.81
N ASN A 169 -10.96 12.89 14.03
CA ASN A 169 -10.73 14.26 14.51
C ASN A 169 -12.03 14.92 15.02
N ASP A 170 -12.66 14.35 16.05
CA ASP A 170 -13.92 14.83 16.65
C ASP A 170 -13.72 15.70 17.91
N GLY A 171 -12.47 16.03 18.25
CA GLY A 171 -12.12 16.89 19.38
C GLY A 171 -12.22 18.39 19.10
N GLY A 172 -11.88 18.80 17.87
CA GLY A 172 -11.68 20.21 17.50
C GLY A 172 -12.95 21.05 17.26
N ALA A 173 -12.75 22.35 17.00
CA ALA A 173 -13.84 23.31 16.78
C ALA A 173 -14.67 23.07 15.49
N GLN A 174 -14.15 22.29 14.54
CA GLN A 174 -14.86 22.00 13.29
C GLN A 174 -16.15 21.20 13.49
N VAL A 175 -16.22 20.34 14.51
CA VAL A 175 -17.48 19.63 14.81
C VAL A 175 -18.54 20.56 15.42
N ASP A 176 -18.15 21.67 16.05
CA ASP A 176 -19.11 22.69 16.47
C ASP A 176 -19.68 23.42 15.25
N VAL A 177 -18.84 23.71 14.24
CA VAL A 177 -19.29 24.29 12.96
C VAL A 177 -20.23 23.32 12.22
N LEU A 178 -19.93 22.02 12.24
CA LEU A 178 -20.82 20.99 11.72
C LEU A 178 -22.17 20.99 12.44
N ALA A 179 -22.16 21.03 13.78
CA ALA A 179 -23.39 21.06 14.56
C ALA A 179 -24.26 22.27 14.21
N ARG A 180 -23.66 23.47 14.10
CA ARG A 180 -24.37 24.68 13.63
C ARG A 180 -24.94 24.51 12.23
N SER A 181 -24.21 23.87 11.33
CA SER A 181 -24.65 23.60 9.95
C SER A 181 -25.83 22.63 9.90
N VAL A 182 -25.81 21.58 10.73
CA VAL A 182 -26.93 20.63 10.88
C VAL A 182 -28.14 21.31 11.51
N TYR A 183 -27.94 22.20 12.49
CA TYR A 183 -29.05 22.99 13.06
C TYR A 183 -29.75 23.85 12.01
N LEU A 184 -29.00 24.48 11.08
CA LEU A 184 -29.59 25.20 9.95
C LEU A 184 -30.43 24.28 9.05
N ARG A 185 -29.92 23.07 8.72
CA ARG A 185 -30.70 22.07 7.96
C ARG A 185 -31.91 21.55 8.73
N TYR A 186 -31.86 21.50 10.06
CA TYR A 186 -33.00 21.16 10.91
C TYR A 186 -34.09 22.24 10.89
N LEU A 187 -33.71 23.52 10.91
CA LEU A 187 -34.66 24.63 10.73
C LEU A 187 -35.27 24.63 9.33
N GLU A 188 -34.46 24.37 8.30
CA GLU A 188 -34.91 24.20 6.92
C GLU A 188 -35.93 23.05 6.79
N ALA A 189 -35.67 21.92 7.45
CA ALA A 189 -36.61 20.80 7.50
C ALA A 189 -37.96 21.16 8.18
N HIS A 190 -37.99 22.21 9.01
CA HIS A 190 -39.22 22.79 9.57
C HIS A 190 -39.89 23.83 8.65
N GLY A 191 -39.38 24.00 7.44
CA GLY A 191 -39.92 24.96 6.47
C GLY A 191 -39.47 26.40 6.71
N GLN A 192 -38.45 26.63 7.54
CA GLN A 192 -37.86 27.95 7.72
C GLN A 192 -36.87 28.25 6.60
N GLU A 193 -36.85 29.49 6.13
CA GLU A 193 -35.80 29.98 5.24
C GLU A 193 -34.52 30.18 6.06
N VAL A 194 -33.43 29.55 5.64
CA VAL A 194 -32.13 29.62 6.32
C VAL A 194 -31.06 30.13 5.36
N ALA A 195 -30.14 30.93 5.89
CA ALA A 195 -28.91 31.31 5.21
C ALA A 195 -27.73 30.62 5.89
N PHE A 196 -26.81 30.08 5.08
CA PHE A 196 -25.57 29.49 5.58
C PHE A 196 -24.48 30.56 5.65
N PRO A 197 -24.03 30.95 6.86
CA PRO A 197 -22.93 31.90 7.01
C PRO A 197 -21.62 31.35 6.45
N ASP A 198 -20.74 32.25 6.03
CA ASP A 198 -19.38 31.89 5.62
C ASP A 198 -18.68 31.06 6.70
N GLY A 199 -18.01 29.98 6.28
CA GLY A 199 -17.33 29.03 7.16
C GLY A 199 -18.20 27.88 7.66
N THR A 200 -19.51 27.89 7.44
CA THR A 200 -20.37 26.71 7.69
C THR A 200 -20.27 25.68 6.56
N TYR A 201 -20.92 24.52 6.73
CA TYR A 201 -20.99 23.46 5.74
C TYR A 201 -22.36 23.47 5.05
N PRO A 202 -22.49 24.05 3.84
CA PRO A 202 -23.79 24.17 3.16
C PRO A 202 -24.16 22.96 2.30
N GLY A 203 -23.36 21.89 2.28
CA GLY A 203 -23.54 20.81 1.30
C GLY A 203 -24.87 20.05 1.45
N ASP A 204 -25.38 19.56 0.31
CA ASP A 204 -26.66 18.84 0.23
C ASP A 204 -26.65 17.52 1.04
N TYR A 205 -25.46 16.98 1.33
CA TYR A 205 -25.29 15.81 2.18
C TYR A 205 -25.81 16.02 3.62
N LEU A 206 -25.99 17.27 4.08
CA LEU A 206 -26.57 17.57 5.40
C LEU A 206 -28.10 17.71 5.39
N ILE A 207 -28.75 17.83 4.22
CA ILE A 207 -30.22 17.87 4.12
C ILE A 207 -30.87 16.65 4.79
N PRO A 208 -30.49 15.39 4.48
CA PRO A 208 -31.08 14.23 5.14
C PRO A 208 -30.77 14.18 6.64
N VAL A 209 -29.63 14.73 7.07
CA VAL A 209 -29.23 14.77 8.49
C VAL A 209 -30.11 15.75 9.28
N GLY A 210 -30.40 16.93 8.72
CA GLY A 210 -31.35 17.88 9.31
C GLY A 210 -32.76 17.30 9.41
N GLN A 211 -33.20 16.56 8.38
CA GLN A 211 -34.49 15.86 8.41
C GLN A 211 -34.52 14.77 9.50
N GLN A 212 -33.48 13.95 9.62
CA GLN A 212 -33.38 12.93 10.68
C GLN A 212 -33.38 13.56 12.08
N LEU A 213 -32.71 14.70 12.26
CA LEU A 213 -32.72 15.42 13.53
C LEU A 213 -34.13 15.92 13.88
N LYS A 214 -34.87 16.44 12.89
CA LYS A 214 -36.27 16.83 13.06
C LYS A 214 -37.13 15.63 13.44
N ASP A 215 -36.96 14.49 12.76
CA ASP A 215 -37.73 13.28 13.05
C ASP A 215 -37.46 12.76 14.47
N LEU A 216 -36.24 12.94 14.98
CA LEU A 216 -35.84 12.50 16.32
C LEU A 216 -36.25 13.47 17.44
N LYS A 217 -36.14 14.78 17.22
CA LYS A 217 -36.29 15.82 18.26
C LYS A 217 -37.58 16.63 18.15
N GLY A 218 -38.34 16.47 17.06
CA GLY A 218 -39.49 17.33 16.78
C GLY A 218 -39.04 18.77 16.60
N ASP A 219 -39.77 19.70 17.23
CA ASP A 219 -39.49 21.14 17.24
C ASP A 219 -38.74 21.61 18.50
N SER A 220 -38.24 20.70 19.35
CA SER A 220 -37.71 21.04 20.68
C SER A 220 -36.55 22.05 20.67
N TYR A 221 -35.78 22.10 19.58
CA TYR A 221 -34.67 23.04 19.42
C TYR A 221 -35.04 24.31 18.65
N VAL A 222 -36.24 24.40 18.08
CA VAL A 222 -36.65 25.61 17.35
C VAL A 222 -36.70 26.79 18.30
N GLY A 223 -35.96 27.86 17.97
CA GLY A 223 -35.92 29.10 18.77
C GLY A 223 -35.16 28.99 20.09
N GLN A 224 -34.51 27.85 20.36
CA GLN A 224 -33.67 27.69 21.55
C GLN A 224 -32.27 28.28 21.35
N PRO A 225 -31.62 28.77 22.43
CA PRO A 225 -30.26 29.27 22.36
C PRO A 225 -29.25 28.15 22.06
N GLU A 226 -28.07 28.51 21.53
CA GLU A 226 -27.06 27.55 21.05
C GLU A 226 -26.66 26.52 22.12
N GLU A 227 -26.53 26.96 23.36
CA GLU A 227 -26.14 26.12 24.49
C GLU A 227 -27.13 24.97 24.75
N ALA A 228 -28.39 25.11 24.34
CA ALA A 228 -29.42 24.11 24.55
C ALA A 228 -29.29 22.92 23.59
N TRP A 229 -28.67 23.10 22.42
CA TRP A 229 -28.62 22.08 21.36
C TRP A 229 -27.22 21.72 20.89
N LEU A 230 -26.20 22.57 21.10
CA LEU A 230 -24.88 22.40 20.49
C LEU A 230 -24.26 21.03 20.80
N GLN A 231 -24.22 20.61 22.06
CA GLN A 231 -23.54 19.36 22.44
C GLN A 231 -24.27 18.09 21.96
N ASP A 232 -25.61 18.13 21.96
CA ASP A 232 -26.44 17.03 21.47
C ASP A 232 -26.36 16.92 19.95
N ILE A 233 -26.52 18.04 19.23
CA ILE A 233 -26.38 18.09 17.77
C ILE A 233 -24.95 17.75 17.36
N ARG A 234 -23.92 18.17 18.11
CA ARG A 234 -22.52 17.79 17.84
C ARG A 234 -22.36 16.27 17.82
N THR A 235 -22.86 15.58 18.84
CA THR A 235 -22.75 14.12 18.93
C THR A 235 -23.53 13.46 17.78
N PHE A 236 -24.78 13.88 17.58
CA PHE A 236 -25.63 13.37 16.49
C PHE A 236 -25.01 13.58 15.10
N ALA A 237 -24.49 14.78 14.84
CA ALA A 237 -23.92 15.13 13.55
C ALA A 237 -22.61 14.38 13.28
N THR A 238 -21.74 14.24 14.28
CA THR A 238 -20.51 13.45 14.17
C THR A 238 -20.82 11.99 13.86
N ASP A 239 -21.79 11.39 14.55
CA ASP A 239 -22.20 10.00 14.30
C ASP A 239 -22.75 9.83 12.87
N ALA A 240 -23.63 10.74 12.42
CA ALA A 240 -24.16 10.73 11.06
C ALA A 240 -23.07 10.89 9.99
N MET A 241 -22.08 11.75 10.22
CA MET A 241 -20.95 11.91 9.30
C MET A 241 -20.03 10.70 9.30
N MET A 242 -19.82 10.04 10.44
CA MET A 242 -19.06 8.80 10.50
C MET A 242 -19.77 7.65 9.76
N ASP A 243 -21.09 7.56 9.82
CA ASP A 243 -21.86 6.60 9.04
C ASP A 243 -21.73 6.84 7.53
N LEU A 244 -21.76 8.11 7.12
CA LEU A 244 -21.49 8.51 5.73
C LEU A 244 -20.07 8.10 5.29
N ILE A 245 -19.06 8.40 6.10
CA ILE A 245 -17.66 8.06 5.83
C ILE A 245 -17.47 6.55 5.72
N ARG A 246 -18.02 5.77 6.66
CA ARG A 246 -17.98 4.29 6.61
C ARG A 246 -18.64 3.74 5.35
N ALA A 247 -19.80 4.28 4.97
CA ALA A 247 -20.48 3.88 3.75
C ALA A 247 -19.66 4.19 2.49
N ASP A 248 -19.00 5.36 2.45
CA ASP A 248 -18.11 5.75 1.37
C ASP A 248 -16.87 4.84 1.30
N LEU A 249 -16.20 4.54 2.41
CA LEU A 249 -15.10 3.58 2.45
C LEU A 249 -15.53 2.19 1.99
N LYS A 250 -16.67 1.70 2.48
CA LYS A 250 -17.21 0.39 2.09
C LYS A 250 -17.49 0.30 0.58
N SER A 251 -17.89 1.39 -0.05
CA SER A 251 -18.11 1.43 -1.50
C SER A 251 -16.84 1.26 -2.32
N LEU A 252 -15.69 1.63 -1.74
CA LEU A 252 -14.36 1.40 -2.28
C LEU A 252 -13.79 0.05 -1.82
N GLY A 253 -14.55 -0.77 -1.09
CA GLY A 253 -14.06 -2.04 -0.51
C GLY A 253 -13.04 -1.86 0.61
N VAL A 254 -13.06 -0.72 1.32
CA VAL A 254 -12.18 -0.44 2.46
C VAL A 254 -12.96 -0.65 3.76
N GLU A 255 -12.41 -1.46 4.66
CA GLU A 255 -12.92 -1.69 6.02
C GLU A 255 -11.80 -1.42 7.03
N MET A 256 -12.14 -0.82 8.17
CA MET A 256 -11.21 -0.49 9.25
C MET A 256 -11.44 -1.42 10.44
N ASP A 257 -10.37 -1.82 11.10
CA ASP A 257 -10.42 -2.65 12.30
C ASP A 257 -10.70 -1.81 13.54
N VAL A 258 -10.14 -0.60 13.59
CA VAL A 258 -10.24 0.32 14.73
C VAL A 258 -10.61 1.72 14.26
N PHE A 259 -11.56 2.33 14.97
CA PHE A 259 -11.85 3.75 14.90
C PHE A 259 -11.49 4.39 16.25
N TYR A 260 -10.50 5.28 16.27
CA TYR A 260 -10.04 5.94 17.49
C TYR A 260 -10.52 7.39 17.52
N SER A 261 -11.25 7.78 18.57
CA SER A 261 -11.80 9.13 18.73
C SER A 261 -10.81 10.06 19.44
N GLU A 262 -10.50 11.20 18.81
CA GLU A 262 -9.73 12.28 19.44
C GLU A 262 -10.43 12.76 20.73
N LYS A 263 -11.76 12.90 20.70
CA LYS A 263 -12.57 13.31 21.86
C LYS A 263 -12.31 12.42 23.08
N SER A 264 -11.99 11.14 22.89
CA SER A 264 -11.68 10.20 23.98
C SER A 264 -10.37 10.53 24.73
N LEU A 265 -9.52 11.41 24.19
CA LEU A 265 -8.28 11.86 24.83
C LEU A 265 -8.53 12.99 25.84
N TYR A 266 -9.53 13.84 25.59
CA TYR A 266 -9.80 15.00 26.43
C TYR A 266 -10.57 14.61 27.69
N GLY A 267 -10.13 15.13 28.85
CA GLY A 267 -10.78 14.90 30.13
C GLY A 267 -10.62 13.48 30.70
N THR A 268 -9.80 12.62 30.08
CA THR A 268 -9.57 11.24 30.51
C THR A 268 -8.22 11.01 31.20
N GLY A 269 -7.37 12.05 31.28
CA GLY A 269 -6.01 11.92 31.83
C GLY A 269 -4.99 11.32 30.84
N ARG A 270 -5.41 10.96 29.62
CA ARG A 270 -4.54 10.31 28.63
C ARG A 270 -3.46 11.24 28.08
N ILE A 271 -3.81 12.51 27.85
CA ILE A 271 -2.84 13.52 27.41
C ILE A 271 -1.82 13.77 28.52
N GLU A 272 -2.31 13.95 29.74
CA GLU A 272 -1.50 14.15 30.93
C GLU A 272 -0.52 12.98 31.14
N ALA A 273 -0.99 11.73 30.98
CA ALA A 273 -0.15 10.54 31.13
C ALA A 273 0.98 10.49 30.09
N ALA A 274 0.71 10.83 28.83
CA ALA A 274 1.74 10.84 27.79
C ALA A 274 2.78 11.94 28.01
N ILE A 275 2.35 13.13 28.44
CA ILE A 275 3.28 14.23 28.76
C ILE A 275 4.08 13.92 30.02
N GLU A 276 3.49 13.28 31.03
CA GLU A 276 4.21 12.87 32.24
C GLU A 276 5.24 11.78 31.93
N ASP A 277 4.96 10.84 31.01
CA ASP A 277 5.97 9.88 30.52
C ASP A 277 7.19 10.61 29.94
N LEU A 278 6.97 11.55 29.02
CA LEU A 278 8.05 12.37 28.44
C LEU A 278 8.78 13.19 29.51
N LYS A 279 8.06 13.75 30.48
CA LYS A 279 8.65 14.52 31.58
C LYS A 279 9.52 13.66 32.47
N SER A 280 9.10 12.43 32.77
CA SER A 280 9.88 11.46 33.56
C SER A 280 11.22 11.10 32.88
N LYS A 281 11.27 11.19 31.55
CA LYS A 281 12.47 11.02 30.73
C LYS A 281 13.32 12.29 30.59
N GLY A 282 12.92 13.40 31.21
CA GLY A 282 13.62 14.69 31.11
C GLY A 282 13.45 15.40 29.77
N LEU A 283 12.41 15.03 29.00
CA LEU A 283 12.16 15.56 27.66
C LEU A 283 11.15 16.72 27.63
N ILE A 284 10.53 17.05 28.77
CA ILE A 284 9.69 18.23 28.93
C ILE A 284 10.43 19.28 29.76
N TYR A 285 10.50 20.51 29.28
CA TYR A 285 11.15 21.63 29.96
C TYR A 285 10.47 22.95 29.62
N ASP A 286 10.65 23.97 30.46
CA ASP A 286 10.21 25.33 30.16
C ASP A 286 11.35 26.11 29.47
N GLY A 287 11.02 26.78 28.36
CA GLY A 287 12.01 27.51 27.58
C GLY A 287 11.40 28.47 26.55
N VAL A 288 12.26 29.26 25.91
CA VAL A 288 11.87 30.23 24.88
C VAL A 288 12.37 29.72 23.53
N LEU A 289 11.44 29.55 22.57
CA LEU A 289 11.81 29.19 21.19
C LEU A 289 12.43 30.38 20.46
N GLU A 290 13.35 30.08 19.55
CA GLU A 290 13.85 31.05 18.58
C GLU A 290 12.72 31.50 17.63
N PRO A 291 12.78 32.73 17.09
CA PRO A 291 11.81 33.19 16.12
C PRO A 291 11.78 32.26 14.88
N PRO A 292 10.63 32.14 14.19
CA PRO A 292 10.51 31.31 13.01
C PRO A 292 11.58 31.65 11.97
N LYS A 293 12.19 30.63 11.37
CA LYS A 293 13.14 30.83 10.25
C LYS A 293 12.40 31.51 9.10
N GLY A 294 12.84 32.72 8.73
CA GLY A 294 12.24 33.53 7.67
C GLY A 294 11.74 34.88 8.17
N LYS A 295 10.56 35.31 7.71
CA LYS A 295 9.98 36.59 8.11
C LYS A 295 9.41 36.45 9.52
N LYS A 296 10.04 37.14 10.48
CA LYS A 296 9.53 37.24 11.85
C LYS A 296 8.13 37.86 11.83
N PRO A 297 7.09 37.21 12.39
CA PRO A 297 5.77 37.82 12.55
C PRO A 297 5.90 39.13 13.34
N GLU A 298 5.16 40.17 12.95
CA GLU A 298 5.22 41.48 13.63
C GLU A 298 4.79 41.40 15.10
N ASP A 299 3.95 40.41 15.41
CA ASP A 299 3.42 40.06 16.72
C ASP A 299 4.26 39.00 17.46
N TRP A 300 5.42 38.59 16.93
CA TRP A 300 6.28 37.65 17.63
C TRP A 300 6.97 38.31 18.82
N GLU A 301 6.78 37.73 20.00
CA GLU A 301 7.50 38.07 21.22
C GLU A 301 8.11 36.80 21.83
N PRO A 302 9.31 36.89 22.43
CA PRO A 302 9.86 35.77 23.18
C PRO A 302 8.97 35.49 24.39
N ARG A 303 8.44 34.27 24.44
CA ARG A 303 7.58 33.79 25.53
C ARG A 303 8.07 32.44 26.00
N GLU A 304 8.19 32.30 27.31
CA GLU A 304 8.46 31.03 27.96
C GLU A 304 7.27 30.09 27.73
N GLN A 305 7.57 28.87 27.31
CA GLN A 305 6.61 27.85 26.90
C GLN A 305 7.07 26.51 27.47
N THR A 306 6.11 25.62 27.74
CA THR A 306 6.42 24.22 28.04
C THR A 306 6.66 23.47 26.73
N LEU A 307 7.90 23.01 26.56
CA LEU A 307 8.43 22.45 25.33
C LEU A 307 8.75 20.97 25.49
N PHE A 308 8.40 20.19 24.47
CA PHE A 308 8.97 18.86 24.25
C PHE A 308 10.27 19.01 23.48
N LYS A 309 11.34 18.46 24.05
CA LYS A 309 12.69 18.43 23.52
C LYS A 309 12.84 17.43 22.35
N SER A 310 12.03 17.62 21.32
CA SER A 310 11.94 16.74 20.14
C SER A 310 13.22 16.72 19.30
N THR A 311 14.08 17.73 19.42
CA THR A 311 15.37 17.79 18.72
C THR A 311 16.33 16.67 19.13
N GLU A 312 16.28 16.19 20.39
CA GLU A 312 17.05 15.01 20.83
C GLU A 312 16.62 13.72 20.12
N HIS A 313 15.44 13.72 19.48
CA HIS A 313 14.89 12.61 18.71
C HIS A 313 14.81 12.89 17.19
N GLY A 314 15.53 13.90 16.70
CA GLY A 314 15.71 14.16 15.27
C GLY A 314 14.72 15.15 14.62
N ASP A 315 13.94 15.89 15.43
CA ASP A 315 13.18 17.05 14.92
C ASP A 315 14.09 18.26 14.67
N ASP A 316 13.58 19.25 13.92
CA ASP A 316 14.33 20.47 13.58
C ASP A 316 14.30 21.53 14.69
N VAL A 317 13.20 21.59 15.46
CA VAL A 317 13.01 22.53 16.58
C VAL A 317 12.15 21.85 17.64
N ASP A 318 12.41 22.18 18.90
CA ASP A 318 11.57 21.73 20.02
C ASP A 318 10.15 22.29 19.90
N ARG A 319 9.16 21.55 20.42
CA ARG A 319 7.75 21.81 20.12
C ARG A 319 6.96 22.18 21.37
N PRO A 320 6.11 23.21 21.31
CA PRO A 320 5.22 23.53 22.42
C PRO A 320 4.16 22.46 22.57
N VAL A 321 3.99 21.96 23.80
CA VAL A 321 2.93 21.00 24.15
C VAL A 321 1.76 21.68 24.85
N MET A 322 1.99 22.84 25.49
CA MET A 322 0.98 23.61 26.19
C MET A 322 0.94 25.05 25.70
N LYS A 323 -0.25 25.65 25.65
CA LYS A 323 -0.49 27.05 25.35
C LYS A 323 -0.37 27.91 26.61
N SER A 324 -0.28 29.22 26.42
CA SER A 324 -0.17 30.19 27.53
C SER A 324 -1.39 30.24 28.45
N ASP A 325 -2.55 29.79 28.00
CA ASP A 325 -3.79 29.70 28.81
C ASP A 325 -3.89 28.40 29.61
N GLY A 326 -2.85 27.55 29.57
CA GLY A 326 -2.81 26.24 30.22
C GLY A 326 -3.49 25.12 29.41
N SER A 327 -4.15 25.43 28.29
CA SER A 327 -4.72 24.41 27.41
C SER A 327 -3.64 23.71 26.57
N TRP A 328 -3.91 22.49 26.15
CA TRP A 328 -3.01 21.71 25.31
C TRP A 328 -2.89 22.30 23.89
N THR A 329 -1.70 22.19 23.29
CA THR A 329 -1.54 22.42 21.83
C THR A 329 -2.12 21.23 21.06
N TYR A 330 -2.36 21.38 19.75
CA TYR A 330 -2.78 20.25 18.90
C TYR A 330 -1.74 19.12 18.83
N PHE A 331 -0.48 19.38 19.18
CA PHE A 331 0.54 18.35 19.18
C PHE A 331 0.46 17.43 20.40
N ALA A 332 -0.06 17.90 21.54
CA ALA A 332 -0.21 17.08 22.73
C ALA A 332 -1.22 15.91 22.58
N PRO A 333 -2.43 16.07 22.01
CA PRO A 333 -3.30 14.93 21.72
C PRO A 333 -2.67 13.98 20.69
N ASP A 334 -1.94 14.48 19.69
CA ASP A 334 -1.21 13.60 18.76
C ASP A 334 -0.15 12.74 19.47
N ILE A 335 0.62 13.35 20.40
CA ILE A 335 1.57 12.63 21.27
C ILE A 335 0.82 11.58 22.10
N ALA A 336 -0.31 11.95 22.70
CA ALA A 336 -1.11 11.05 23.53
C ALA A 336 -1.67 9.86 22.74
N TYR A 337 -2.12 10.11 21.52
CA TYR A 337 -2.61 9.08 20.62
C TYR A 337 -1.48 8.13 20.19
N HIS A 338 -0.29 8.64 19.89
CA HIS A 338 0.86 7.79 19.58
C HIS A 338 1.38 7.06 20.81
N TYR A 339 1.25 7.63 22.00
CA TYR A 339 1.54 6.95 23.27
C TYR A 339 0.59 5.76 23.48
N ASP A 340 -0.70 5.92 23.17
CA ASP A 340 -1.66 4.82 23.17
C ASP A 340 -1.26 3.71 22.17
N LYS A 341 -0.92 4.07 20.92
CA LYS A 341 -0.44 3.09 19.93
C LYS A 341 0.79 2.33 20.44
N VAL A 342 1.81 3.02 20.95
CA VAL A 342 3.01 2.38 21.51
C VAL A 342 2.66 1.47 22.69
N SER A 343 1.76 1.91 23.57
CA SER A 343 1.31 1.15 24.75
C SER A 343 0.49 -0.10 24.38
N ARG A 344 -0.16 -0.12 23.22
CA ARG A 344 -0.82 -1.31 22.67
C ARG A 344 0.15 -2.40 22.18
N GLY A 345 1.45 -2.10 22.11
CA GLY A 345 2.50 -3.09 21.82
C GLY A 345 2.65 -3.42 20.34
N TYR A 346 2.46 -2.44 19.45
CA TYR A 346 2.82 -2.59 18.04
C TYR A 346 4.34 -2.57 17.85
N ASP A 347 4.84 -3.40 16.94
CA ASP A 347 6.26 -3.48 16.56
C ASP A 347 6.64 -2.38 15.57
N ALA A 348 5.68 -1.89 14.78
CA ALA A 348 5.87 -0.76 13.86
C ALA A 348 4.57 0.02 13.65
N LEU A 349 4.70 1.32 13.40
CA LEU A 349 3.60 2.22 13.06
C LEU A 349 3.79 2.76 11.65
N ILE A 350 2.71 2.81 10.88
CA ILE A 350 2.67 3.41 9.56
C ILE A 350 1.49 4.37 9.50
N ASP A 351 1.75 5.65 9.24
CA ASP A 351 0.69 6.64 9.03
C ASP A 351 0.68 7.11 7.58
N VAL A 352 -0.51 7.19 6.98
CA VAL A 352 -0.72 7.70 5.61
C VAL A 352 -1.30 9.11 5.67
N PHE A 353 -0.48 10.09 5.35
CA PHE A 353 -0.84 11.51 5.39
C PHE A 353 -1.03 12.10 4.00
N GLY A 354 -1.72 13.24 3.92
CA GLY A 354 -1.70 14.11 2.75
C GLY A 354 -0.37 14.84 2.61
N ALA A 355 0.01 15.18 1.37
CA ALA A 355 1.27 15.88 1.09
C ALA A 355 1.42 17.25 1.79
N ASP A 356 0.31 17.89 2.12
CA ASP A 356 0.23 19.13 2.91
C ASP A 356 0.74 18.98 4.35
N HIS A 357 0.82 17.76 4.87
CA HIS A 357 1.31 17.44 6.20
C HIS A 357 2.81 17.08 6.24
N GLY A 358 3.56 17.30 5.15
CA GLY A 358 4.98 16.96 5.08
C GLY A 358 5.84 17.62 6.18
N GLY A 359 5.48 18.84 6.63
CA GLY A 359 6.16 19.53 7.73
C GLY A 359 5.89 18.93 9.13
N TYR A 360 4.95 17.99 9.24
CA TYR A 360 4.59 17.30 10.47
C TYR A 360 5.33 15.96 10.65
N VAL A 361 5.99 15.46 9.59
CA VAL A 361 6.65 14.15 9.58
C VAL A 361 7.72 14.03 10.66
N LYS A 362 8.67 14.97 10.71
CA LYS A 362 9.81 14.90 11.65
C LYS A 362 9.37 14.95 13.10
N ARG A 363 8.47 15.87 13.45
CA ARG A 363 8.00 16.01 14.83
C ARG A 363 7.26 14.78 15.31
N MET A 364 6.49 14.12 14.45
CA MET A 364 5.75 12.92 14.85
C MET A 364 6.68 11.71 15.01
N LYS A 365 7.66 11.55 14.12
CA LYS A 365 8.72 10.55 14.28
C LYS A 365 9.53 10.78 15.57
N ALA A 366 9.82 12.03 15.90
CA ALA A 366 10.49 12.38 17.15
C ALA A 366 9.65 12.03 18.38
N ALA A 367 8.33 12.30 18.34
CA ALA A 367 7.41 11.91 19.40
C ALA A 367 7.39 10.39 19.61
N VAL A 368 7.18 9.59 18.56
CA VAL A 368 7.17 8.11 18.68
C VAL A 368 8.53 7.57 19.15
N SER A 369 9.63 8.12 18.64
CA SER A 369 10.98 7.75 19.10
C SER A 369 11.15 8.00 20.61
N ALA A 370 10.68 9.14 21.12
CA ALA A 370 10.74 9.46 22.55
C ALA A 370 9.83 8.57 23.40
N LEU A 371 8.60 8.32 22.95
CA LEU A 371 7.63 7.51 23.69
C LEU A 371 8.06 6.04 23.76
N SER A 372 8.69 5.52 22.70
CA SER A 372 9.12 4.12 22.59
C SER A 372 10.59 3.85 22.95
N ASP A 373 11.35 4.86 23.38
CA ASP A 373 12.81 4.78 23.56
C ASP A 373 13.54 4.30 22.28
N GLY A 374 13.04 4.71 21.11
CA GLY A 374 13.56 4.31 19.80
C GLY A 374 13.26 2.88 19.38
N LYS A 375 12.43 2.13 20.13
CA LYS A 375 12.12 0.72 19.86
C LYS A 375 11.08 0.54 18.75
N VAL A 376 10.12 1.47 18.64
CA VAL A 376 9.03 1.38 17.66
C VAL A 376 9.29 2.39 16.54
N PRO A 377 9.57 1.95 15.29
CA PRO A 377 9.69 2.85 14.16
C PRO A 377 8.32 3.39 13.74
N LEU A 378 8.28 4.69 13.39
CA LEU A 378 7.16 5.31 12.69
C LEU A 378 7.57 5.62 11.24
N ASP A 379 6.88 5.00 10.28
CA ASP A 379 6.96 5.35 8.87
C ASP A 379 5.76 6.22 8.47
N ILE A 380 6.00 7.37 7.84
CA ILE A 380 4.92 8.27 7.41
C ILE A 380 4.95 8.33 5.89
N LYS A 381 3.87 7.88 5.26
CA LYS A 381 3.70 7.87 3.82
C LYS A 381 2.86 9.07 3.39
N LEU A 382 3.48 9.99 2.66
CA LEU A 382 2.78 11.13 2.07
C LEU A 382 2.11 10.73 0.77
N THR A 383 0.83 11.07 0.62
CA THR A 383 0.07 10.90 -0.61
C THR A 383 -0.11 12.24 -1.29
N GLN A 384 0.40 12.34 -2.53
CA GLN A 384 0.27 13.55 -3.34
C GLN A 384 -1.15 13.74 -3.87
N LEU A 385 -1.45 14.98 -4.27
CA LEU A 385 -2.75 15.35 -4.81
C LEU A 385 -3.10 14.55 -6.08
N VAL A 386 -4.39 14.25 -6.21
CA VAL A 386 -4.99 13.70 -7.43
C VAL A 386 -5.60 14.86 -8.22
N LYS A 387 -5.22 14.97 -9.49
CA LYS A 387 -5.85 15.90 -10.43
C LYS A 387 -6.89 15.13 -11.22
N LEU A 388 -8.12 15.63 -11.21
CA LEU A 388 -9.23 15.01 -11.91
C LEU A 388 -9.41 15.66 -13.29
N PHE A 389 -9.63 14.82 -14.29
CA PHE A 389 -9.91 15.21 -15.67
C PHE A 389 -11.12 14.44 -16.20
N LYS A 390 -11.84 15.05 -17.14
CA LYS A 390 -12.87 14.38 -17.93
C LYS A 390 -12.71 14.83 -19.38
N ASN A 391 -12.52 13.88 -20.29
CA ASN A 391 -12.16 14.12 -21.68
C ASN A 391 -10.94 15.04 -21.82
N GLY A 392 -9.91 14.84 -20.99
CA GLY A 392 -8.69 15.66 -20.99
C GLY A 392 -8.81 17.05 -20.32
N GLU A 393 -10.01 17.48 -19.91
CA GLU A 393 -10.23 18.79 -19.30
C GLU A 393 -10.36 18.70 -17.77
N PRO A 394 -9.83 19.66 -16.99
CA PRO A 394 -9.91 19.64 -15.53
C PRO A 394 -11.34 19.55 -14.98
N PHE A 395 -11.59 18.60 -14.09
CA PHE A 395 -12.90 18.37 -13.45
C PHE A 395 -12.83 18.72 -11.95
N LYS A 396 -13.72 19.59 -11.45
CA LYS A 396 -13.56 20.20 -10.11
C LYS A 396 -14.75 20.13 -9.15
N MET A 397 -15.95 19.76 -9.58
CA MET A 397 -17.16 20.00 -8.79
C MET A 397 -18.06 18.78 -8.72
N SER A 398 -18.55 18.44 -7.52
CA SER A 398 -19.57 17.42 -7.30
C SER A 398 -20.96 18.04 -7.28
N LYS A 399 -21.97 17.28 -7.73
CA LYS A 399 -23.38 17.61 -7.48
C LYS A 399 -23.74 17.45 -6.00
N ARG A 400 -23.15 16.46 -5.29
CA ARG A 400 -23.47 16.09 -3.90
C ARG A 400 -22.86 17.06 -2.88
N ALA A 401 -21.65 17.53 -3.14
CA ALA A 401 -20.89 18.39 -2.24
C ALA A 401 -20.77 19.84 -2.71
N GLY A 402 -21.10 20.13 -3.97
CA GLY A 402 -21.13 21.48 -4.55
C GLY A 402 -19.76 22.11 -4.85
N THR A 403 -18.67 21.70 -4.19
CA THR A 403 -17.37 22.38 -4.30
C THR A 403 -16.17 21.46 -4.56
N PHE A 404 -16.30 20.16 -4.31
CA PHE A 404 -15.23 19.18 -4.52
C PHE A 404 -15.82 17.85 -4.99
N VAL A 405 -15.03 17.04 -5.69
CA VAL A 405 -15.43 15.69 -6.13
C VAL A 405 -15.28 14.70 -4.97
N THR A 406 -16.36 14.01 -4.64
CA THR A 406 -16.39 13.03 -3.54
C THR A 406 -15.79 11.69 -3.98
N LEU A 407 -15.35 10.88 -3.01
CA LEU A 407 -14.96 9.49 -3.22
C LEU A 407 -16.10 8.71 -3.89
N ARG A 408 -17.33 8.91 -3.40
CA ARG A 408 -18.52 8.30 -3.98
C ARG A 408 -18.69 8.65 -5.45
N ASP A 409 -18.52 9.92 -5.82
CA ASP A 409 -18.64 10.34 -7.23
C ASP A 409 -17.64 9.59 -8.13
N VAL A 410 -16.41 9.37 -7.64
CA VAL A 410 -15.40 8.60 -8.39
C VAL A 410 -15.84 7.14 -8.54
N VAL A 411 -16.25 6.50 -7.45
CA VAL A 411 -16.70 5.10 -7.46
C VAL A 411 -17.93 4.91 -8.34
N ASP A 412 -18.92 5.81 -8.26
CA ASP A 412 -20.15 5.73 -9.06
C ASP A 412 -19.85 5.91 -10.56
N GLN A 413 -18.82 6.68 -10.91
CA GLN A 413 -18.48 6.95 -12.31
C GLN A 413 -17.65 5.85 -12.96
N VAL A 414 -16.72 5.21 -12.23
CA VAL A 414 -15.78 4.22 -12.82
C VAL A 414 -15.81 2.83 -12.19
N GLY A 415 -16.53 2.67 -11.07
CA GLY A 415 -16.51 1.46 -10.26
C GLY A 415 -15.31 1.40 -9.30
N PRO A 416 -15.42 0.62 -8.20
CA PRO A 416 -14.39 0.55 -7.18
C PRO A 416 -13.09 -0.06 -7.70
N ASP A 417 -13.16 -1.12 -8.51
CA ASP A 417 -12.00 -1.82 -9.04
C ASP A 417 -11.08 -0.89 -9.86
N VAL A 418 -11.66 -0.08 -10.75
CA VAL A 418 -10.92 0.89 -11.56
C VAL A 418 -10.34 1.99 -10.66
N ALA A 419 -11.15 2.54 -9.75
CA ALA A 419 -10.71 3.56 -8.81
C ALA A 419 -9.51 3.10 -7.98
N ARG A 420 -9.55 1.87 -7.46
CA ARG A 420 -8.47 1.28 -6.67
C ARG A 420 -7.21 1.05 -7.50
N PHE A 421 -7.33 0.40 -8.65
CA PHE A 421 -6.14 0.06 -9.44
C PHE A 421 -5.41 1.33 -9.90
N VAL A 422 -6.13 2.33 -10.43
CA VAL A 422 -5.52 3.56 -10.98
C VAL A 422 -4.74 4.33 -9.91
N MET A 423 -5.24 4.39 -8.67
CA MET A 423 -4.58 5.10 -7.56
C MET A 423 -3.20 4.51 -7.21
N LEU A 424 -2.92 3.28 -7.64
CA LEU A 424 -1.66 2.56 -7.43
C LEU A 424 -0.79 2.47 -8.68
N THR A 425 -1.19 3.10 -9.79
CA THR A 425 -0.38 3.18 -11.03
C THR A 425 0.74 4.23 -10.97
N ARG A 426 0.91 4.88 -9.81
CA ARG A 426 2.00 5.80 -9.50
C ARG A 426 2.42 5.62 -8.04
N LYS A 427 3.64 6.03 -7.73
CA LYS A 427 4.11 6.14 -6.33
C LYS A 427 3.22 7.10 -5.54
N ASN A 428 3.06 6.87 -4.24
CA ASN A 428 2.25 7.72 -3.36
C ASN A 428 2.74 9.18 -3.34
N ASP A 429 4.05 9.39 -3.43
CA ASP A 429 4.72 10.69 -3.39
C ASP A 429 4.77 11.41 -4.75
N ALA A 430 4.17 10.84 -5.81
CA ALA A 430 4.05 11.45 -7.12
C ALA A 430 2.63 11.95 -7.39
N MET A 431 2.45 13.10 -8.04
CA MET A 431 1.11 13.53 -8.49
C MET A 431 0.46 12.47 -9.40
N LEU A 432 -0.86 12.32 -9.30
CA LEU A 432 -1.64 11.39 -10.12
C LEU A 432 -2.68 12.16 -10.92
N ASP A 433 -2.64 12.01 -12.24
CA ASP A 433 -3.71 12.48 -13.12
C ASP A 433 -4.72 11.35 -13.30
N PHE A 434 -5.97 11.62 -12.94
CA PHE A 434 -7.08 10.67 -13.02
C PHE A 434 -8.10 11.23 -14.01
N ASP A 435 -8.08 10.70 -15.23
CA ASP A 435 -9.02 11.05 -16.28
C ASP A 435 -10.13 10.00 -16.37
N PHE A 436 -11.37 10.39 -16.07
CA PHE A 436 -12.52 9.48 -16.00
C PHE A 436 -12.76 8.69 -17.28
N ASP A 437 -12.52 9.30 -18.44
CA ASP A 437 -12.76 8.63 -19.72
C ASP A 437 -11.59 7.69 -20.03
N LYS A 438 -10.34 8.15 -19.85
CA LYS A 438 -9.14 7.32 -20.12
C LYS A 438 -9.05 6.07 -19.25
N VAL A 439 -9.45 6.16 -17.98
CA VAL A 439 -9.40 4.98 -17.08
C VAL A 439 -10.49 3.94 -17.40
N MET A 440 -11.48 4.32 -18.20
CA MET A 440 -12.55 3.45 -18.68
C MET A 440 -12.30 2.95 -20.11
N GLU A 441 -11.32 3.49 -20.81
CA GLU A 441 -10.98 3.07 -22.17
C GLU A 441 -10.54 1.60 -22.21
N GLN A 442 -11.06 0.86 -23.18
CA GLN A 442 -10.62 -0.50 -23.50
C GLN A 442 -9.37 -0.47 -24.39
N SER A 443 -8.29 0.12 -23.86
CA SER A 443 -7.06 0.33 -24.61
C SER A 443 -5.86 -0.31 -23.90
N ARG A 444 -4.79 -0.57 -24.66
CA ARG A 444 -3.53 -1.07 -24.10
C ARG A 444 -2.82 -0.04 -23.22
N GLU A 445 -3.18 1.24 -23.38
CA GLU A 445 -2.62 2.35 -22.61
C GLU A 445 -3.28 2.47 -21.23
N ASN A 446 -4.50 1.92 -21.06
CA ASN A 446 -5.16 1.81 -19.77
C ASN A 446 -4.64 0.58 -18.99
N PRO A 447 -3.84 0.76 -17.92
CA PRO A 447 -3.27 -0.36 -17.19
C PRO A 447 -4.32 -1.24 -16.51
N VAL A 448 -5.48 -0.69 -16.12
CA VAL A 448 -6.55 -1.46 -15.49
C VAL A 448 -7.13 -2.46 -16.50
N PHE A 449 -7.56 -1.95 -17.66
CA PHE A 449 -8.05 -2.80 -18.74
C PHE A 449 -6.99 -3.81 -19.16
N TYR A 450 -5.73 -3.38 -19.32
CA TYR A 450 -4.66 -4.24 -19.81
C TYR A 450 -4.44 -5.48 -18.92
N VAL A 451 -4.47 -5.29 -17.59
CA VAL A 451 -4.33 -6.37 -16.62
C VAL A 451 -5.58 -7.22 -16.53
N GLN A 452 -6.76 -6.61 -16.40
CA GLN A 452 -8.03 -7.33 -16.32
C GLN A 452 -8.27 -8.18 -17.58
N TYR A 453 -7.90 -7.67 -18.75
CA TYR A 453 -8.06 -8.36 -20.02
C TYR A 453 -7.13 -9.58 -20.14
N ALA A 454 -5.94 -9.55 -19.54
CA ALA A 454 -5.10 -10.74 -19.44
C ALA A 454 -5.80 -11.84 -18.64
N HIS A 455 -6.35 -11.50 -17.48
CA HIS A 455 -7.11 -12.45 -16.65
C HIS A 455 -8.35 -13.00 -17.39
N ALA A 456 -9.14 -12.13 -18.02
CA ALA A 456 -10.34 -12.52 -18.77
C ALA A 456 -10.02 -13.40 -19.99
N ARG A 457 -8.87 -13.18 -20.67
CA ARG A 457 -8.39 -14.05 -21.75
C ARG A 457 -8.07 -15.45 -21.27
N VAL A 458 -7.43 -15.59 -20.10
CA VAL A 458 -7.20 -16.91 -19.51
C VAL A 458 -8.54 -17.57 -19.19
N ALA A 459 -9.49 -16.86 -18.57
CA ALA A 459 -10.81 -17.42 -18.31
C ALA A 459 -11.53 -17.85 -19.61
N SER A 460 -11.38 -17.10 -20.70
CA SER A 460 -11.90 -17.46 -22.02
C SER A 460 -11.25 -18.72 -22.58
N VAL A 461 -9.92 -18.88 -22.47
CA VAL A 461 -9.25 -20.10 -22.96
C VAL A 461 -9.63 -21.34 -22.14
N MET A 462 -9.83 -21.19 -20.84
CA MET A 462 -10.33 -22.27 -19.98
C MET A 462 -11.71 -22.75 -20.42
N ARG A 463 -12.65 -21.81 -20.64
CA ARG A 463 -13.99 -22.15 -21.16
C ARG A 463 -13.94 -22.85 -22.52
N LYS A 464 -13.04 -22.42 -23.41
CA LYS A 464 -12.85 -23.07 -24.72
C LYS A 464 -12.31 -24.49 -24.59
N ALA A 465 -11.34 -24.72 -23.70
CA ALA A 465 -10.79 -26.05 -23.46
C ALA A 465 -11.85 -26.99 -22.84
N GLU A 466 -12.61 -26.51 -21.86
CA GLU A 466 -13.70 -27.26 -21.24
C GLU A 466 -14.79 -27.64 -22.26
N ALA A 467 -15.19 -26.69 -23.12
CA ALA A 467 -16.15 -26.95 -24.20
C ALA A 467 -15.65 -27.98 -25.23
N ALA A 468 -14.32 -28.13 -25.38
CA ALA A 468 -13.69 -29.16 -26.20
C ALA A 468 -13.52 -30.50 -25.47
N GLY A 469 -14.05 -30.65 -24.25
CA GLY A 469 -13.95 -31.87 -23.44
C GLY A 469 -12.58 -32.05 -22.78
N ILE A 470 -11.76 -31.01 -22.71
CA ILE A 470 -10.45 -31.04 -22.06
C ILE A 470 -10.62 -30.56 -20.62
N ALA A 471 -10.20 -31.40 -19.67
CA ALA A 471 -10.27 -31.06 -18.25
C ALA A 471 -9.35 -29.89 -17.89
N VAL A 472 -9.89 -28.94 -17.11
CA VAL A 472 -9.23 -27.68 -16.73
C VAL A 472 -9.11 -27.49 -15.21
N ASP A 473 -9.49 -28.50 -14.42
CA ASP A 473 -9.39 -28.47 -12.97
C ASP A 473 -7.92 -28.44 -12.51
N MET A 474 -7.67 -27.89 -11.33
CA MET A 474 -6.30 -27.69 -10.85
C MET A 474 -5.52 -29.00 -10.67
N ASP A 475 -6.17 -30.09 -10.28
CA ASP A 475 -5.48 -31.37 -10.06
C ASP A 475 -4.99 -31.95 -11.39
N THR A 476 -5.83 -31.91 -12.43
CA THR A 476 -5.42 -32.28 -13.79
C THR A 476 -4.29 -31.39 -14.31
N LEU A 477 -4.37 -30.07 -14.13
CA LEU A 477 -3.34 -29.16 -14.63
C LEU A 477 -2.00 -29.32 -13.89
N LYS A 478 -2.00 -29.65 -12.59
CA LYS A 478 -0.79 -29.99 -11.83
C LYS A 478 -0.14 -31.29 -12.32
N ALA A 479 -0.93 -32.24 -12.80
CA ALA A 479 -0.46 -33.52 -13.32
C ALA A 479 -0.06 -33.48 -14.81
N ALA A 480 -0.26 -32.34 -15.50
CA ALA A 480 0.07 -32.19 -16.90
C ALA A 480 1.59 -32.34 -17.15
N ASP A 481 1.97 -32.84 -18.32
CA ASP A 481 3.37 -32.92 -18.73
C ASP A 481 3.92 -31.54 -19.10
N LEU A 482 4.45 -30.84 -18.09
CA LEU A 482 5.03 -29.51 -18.25
C LEU A 482 6.32 -29.53 -19.09
N SER A 483 6.90 -30.70 -19.38
CA SER A 483 8.06 -30.81 -20.25
C SER A 483 7.77 -30.40 -21.69
N LEU A 484 6.48 -30.34 -22.07
CA LEU A 484 6.01 -29.86 -23.37
C LEU A 484 6.15 -28.34 -23.54
N LEU A 485 6.41 -27.60 -22.46
CA LEU A 485 6.67 -26.16 -22.47
C LEU A 485 8.17 -25.89 -22.65
N ASN A 486 8.63 -25.76 -23.89
CA ASN A 486 10.06 -25.62 -24.23
C ASN A 486 10.39 -24.31 -24.94
N HIS A 487 9.41 -23.62 -25.49
CA HIS A 487 9.69 -22.46 -26.32
C HIS A 487 10.12 -21.27 -25.44
N GLU A 488 11.07 -20.46 -25.92
CA GLU A 488 11.62 -19.30 -25.20
C GLU A 488 10.52 -18.35 -24.65
N ALA A 489 9.45 -18.13 -25.42
CA ALA A 489 8.32 -17.29 -25.01
C ALA A 489 7.50 -17.90 -23.86
N GLU A 490 7.37 -19.24 -23.80
CA GLU A 490 6.71 -19.94 -22.70
C GLU A 490 7.57 -19.88 -21.44
N LEU A 491 8.87 -20.17 -21.58
CA LEU A 491 9.84 -20.07 -20.49
C LEU A 491 9.96 -18.64 -19.96
N GLY A 492 9.88 -17.63 -20.84
CA GLY A 492 9.89 -16.22 -20.45
C GLY A 492 8.70 -15.82 -19.57
N LEU A 493 7.50 -16.36 -19.84
CA LEU A 493 6.36 -16.16 -18.94
C LEU A 493 6.57 -16.84 -17.59
N ILE A 494 7.11 -18.06 -17.57
CA ILE A 494 7.42 -18.77 -16.33
C ILE A 494 8.49 -18.03 -15.51
N ALA A 495 9.52 -17.50 -16.17
CA ALA A 495 10.55 -16.68 -15.55
C ALA A 495 9.93 -15.42 -14.92
N LYS A 496 9.02 -14.73 -15.62
CA LYS A 496 8.32 -13.57 -15.04
C LYS A 496 7.49 -13.94 -13.82
N LEU A 497 6.78 -15.09 -13.84
CA LEU A 497 6.02 -15.60 -12.68
C LEU A 497 6.92 -15.88 -11.48
N SER A 498 8.16 -16.34 -11.71
CA SER A 498 9.12 -16.63 -10.64
C SER A 498 9.55 -15.40 -9.83
N GLU A 499 9.40 -14.20 -10.39
CA GLU A 499 9.76 -12.95 -9.71
C GLU A 499 8.75 -12.54 -8.63
N TRP A 500 7.51 -13.06 -8.68
CA TRP A 500 6.40 -12.61 -7.84
C TRP A 500 6.70 -12.68 -6.32
N PRO A 501 7.20 -13.79 -5.75
CA PRO A 501 7.49 -13.86 -4.32
C PRO A 501 8.50 -12.78 -3.86
N ARG A 502 9.57 -12.57 -4.64
CA ARG A 502 10.58 -11.54 -4.35
C ARG A 502 10.00 -10.13 -4.45
N LEU A 503 9.10 -9.89 -5.41
CA LEU A 503 8.43 -8.62 -5.57
C LEU A 503 7.57 -8.30 -4.35
N VAL A 504 6.77 -9.26 -3.87
CA VAL A 504 5.95 -9.13 -2.66
C VAL A 504 6.83 -8.76 -1.47
N GLU A 505 7.91 -9.52 -1.22
CA GLU A 505 8.84 -9.26 -0.12
C GLU A 505 9.45 -7.85 -0.21
N THR A 506 9.87 -7.43 -1.40
CA THR A 506 10.47 -6.11 -1.63
C THR A 506 9.46 -4.98 -1.40
N ALA A 507 8.25 -5.15 -1.94
CA ALA A 507 7.19 -4.17 -1.81
C ALA A 507 6.76 -3.99 -0.35
N ALA A 508 6.64 -5.09 0.40
CA ALA A 508 6.33 -5.05 1.83
C ALA A 508 7.45 -4.37 2.62
N ARG A 509 8.73 -4.74 2.42
CA ARG A 509 9.87 -4.13 3.14
C ARG A 509 10.00 -2.62 2.89
N SER A 510 9.61 -2.14 1.71
CA SER A 510 9.67 -0.71 1.37
C SER A 510 8.37 0.05 1.66
N ASN A 511 7.31 -0.65 2.08
CA ASN A 511 5.95 -0.10 2.20
C ASN A 511 5.47 0.56 0.88
N GLU A 512 5.68 -0.13 -0.25
CA GLU A 512 5.45 0.39 -1.61
C GLU A 512 4.45 -0.49 -2.41
N PRO A 513 3.13 -0.43 -2.13
CA PRO A 513 2.11 -1.27 -2.78
C PRO A 513 1.98 -1.04 -4.29
N HIS A 514 2.36 0.14 -4.80
CA HIS A 514 2.35 0.43 -6.25
C HIS A 514 3.22 -0.54 -7.07
N ARG A 515 4.24 -1.16 -6.45
CA ARG A 515 5.08 -2.17 -7.10
C ARG A 515 4.27 -3.38 -7.57
N VAL A 516 3.20 -3.73 -6.86
CA VAL A 516 2.28 -4.80 -7.27
C VAL A 516 1.59 -4.43 -8.58
N ALA A 517 1.03 -3.22 -8.68
CA ALA A 517 0.38 -2.75 -9.91
C ALA A 517 1.35 -2.74 -11.11
N PHE A 518 2.59 -2.30 -10.90
CA PHE A 518 3.63 -2.29 -11.95
C PHE A 518 3.95 -3.70 -12.42
N TYR A 519 4.14 -4.63 -11.49
CA TYR A 519 4.40 -6.03 -11.81
C TYR A 519 3.25 -6.67 -12.57
N LEU A 520 2.01 -6.43 -12.15
CA LEU A 520 0.83 -6.97 -12.83
C LEU A 520 0.74 -6.48 -14.27
N TYR A 521 1.05 -5.20 -14.51
CA TYR A 521 1.11 -4.64 -15.86
C TYR A 521 2.18 -5.31 -16.72
N GLU A 522 3.40 -5.47 -16.18
CA GLU A 522 4.49 -6.15 -16.87
C GLU A 522 4.19 -7.64 -17.15
N LEU A 523 3.67 -8.38 -16.16
CA LEU A 523 3.28 -9.79 -16.31
C LEU A 523 2.20 -9.95 -17.38
N SER A 524 1.21 -9.07 -17.37
CA SER A 524 0.17 -9.02 -18.41
C SER A 524 0.78 -8.76 -19.78
N GLY A 525 1.78 -7.88 -19.86
CA GLY A 525 2.54 -7.62 -21.09
C GLY A 525 3.23 -8.87 -21.64
N VAL A 526 3.92 -9.63 -20.79
CA VAL A 526 4.57 -10.89 -21.18
C VAL A 526 3.53 -11.92 -21.65
N PHE A 527 2.41 -12.04 -20.93
CA PHE A 527 1.32 -12.95 -21.32
C PHE A 527 0.69 -12.56 -22.67
N HIS A 528 0.39 -11.28 -22.88
CA HIS A 528 -0.16 -10.80 -24.16
C HIS A 528 0.84 -11.01 -25.31
N GLY A 529 2.14 -10.86 -25.04
CA GLY A 529 3.21 -11.19 -25.98
C GLY A 529 3.16 -12.66 -26.41
N LEU A 530 3.12 -13.58 -25.45
CA LEU A 530 2.97 -15.02 -25.73
C LEU A 530 1.68 -15.33 -26.49
N TRP A 531 0.55 -14.78 -26.05
CA TRP A 531 -0.75 -14.96 -26.69
C TRP A 531 -0.72 -14.57 -28.18
N ASN A 532 -0.16 -13.39 -28.49
CA ASN A 532 -0.13 -12.89 -29.85
C ASN A 532 0.87 -13.66 -30.72
N ARG A 533 1.98 -14.15 -30.16
CA ARG A 533 2.97 -14.95 -30.90
C ARG A 533 2.40 -16.27 -31.41
N GLY A 534 1.31 -16.77 -30.79
CA GLY A 534 0.52 -17.89 -31.31
C GLY A 534 -0.17 -17.64 -32.66
N ASN A 535 -0.26 -16.40 -33.13
CA ASN A 535 -0.74 -16.10 -34.48
C ASN A 535 0.31 -16.46 -35.53
N ASP A 536 1.57 -16.17 -35.24
CA ASP A 536 2.71 -16.39 -36.15
C ASP A 536 3.30 -17.80 -36.02
N VAL A 537 3.29 -18.35 -34.80
CA VAL A 537 3.79 -19.70 -34.46
C VAL A 537 2.62 -20.49 -33.87
N PRO A 538 1.82 -21.20 -34.70
CA PRO A 538 0.59 -21.87 -34.24
C PRO A 538 0.79 -22.85 -33.08
N GLU A 539 1.98 -23.44 -32.94
CA GLU A 539 2.36 -24.33 -31.85
C GLU A 539 2.36 -23.63 -30.49
N LEU A 540 2.39 -22.29 -30.44
CA LEU A 540 2.28 -21.49 -29.21
C LEU A 540 0.85 -21.16 -28.80
N ARG A 541 -0.16 -21.52 -29.59
CA ARG A 541 -1.56 -21.32 -29.18
C ARG A 541 -1.86 -22.18 -27.96
N PHE A 542 -2.65 -21.65 -27.03
CA PHE A 542 -2.99 -22.36 -25.80
C PHE A 542 -3.85 -23.61 -26.02
N VAL A 543 -4.69 -23.62 -27.05
CA VAL A 543 -5.48 -24.80 -27.46
C VAL A 543 -4.83 -25.38 -28.71
N GLN A 544 -4.53 -26.68 -28.63
CA GLN A 544 -3.87 -27.50 -29.65
C GLN A 544 -4.75 -28.73 -29.93
N ASP A 545 -4.48 -29.42 -31.04
CA ASP A 545 -5.22 -30.63 -31.41
C ASP A 545 -5.01 -31.79 -30.41
N ASP A 546 -3.81 -31.90 -29.82
CA ASP A 546 -3.53 -32.86 -28.76
C ASP A 546 -4.02 -32.32 -27.40
N PRO A 547 -4.96 -33.00 -26.72
CA PRO A 547 -5.44 -32.62 -25.40
C PRO A 547 -4.32 -32.50 -24.35
N LYS A 548 -3.27 -33.33 -24.41
CA LYS A 548 -2.16 -33.29 -23.46
C LYS A 548 -1.32 -32.03 -23.62
N VAL A 549 -1.06 -31.64 -24.87
CA VAL A 549 -0.35 -30.39 -25.18
C VAL A 549 -1.19 -29.19 -24.75
N THR A 550 -2.50 -29.23 -25.02
CA THR A 550 -3.43 -28.20 -24.52
C THR A 550 -3.38 -28.08 -23.01
N GLN A 551 -3.44 -29.20 -22.27
CA GLN A 551 -3.36 -29.19 -20.80
C GLN A 551 -2.07 -28.54 -20.29
N ALA A 552 -0.91 -28.86 -20.87
CA ALA A 552 0.35 -28.22 -20.47
C ALA A 552 0.34 -26.71 -20.74
N LYS A 553 -0.17 -26.27 -21.88
CA LYS A 553 -0.20 -24.84 -22.24
C LYS A 553 -1.23 -24.05 -21.44
N ILE A 554 -2.43 -24.59 -21.21
CA ILE A 554 -3.41 -23.92 -20.36
C ILE A 554 -2.97 -23.94 -18.89
N ALA A 555 -2.18 -24.92 -18.43
CA ALA A 555 -1.57 -24.88 -17.10
C ALA A 555 -0.69 -23.62 -16.93
N LEU A 556 0.12 -23.26 -17.94
CA LEU A 556 0.87 -22.01 -17.96
C LEU A 556 -0.04 -20.77 -17.94
N ALA A 557 -1.10 -20.75 -18.76
CA ALA A 557 -2.08 -19.66 -18.74
C ALA A 557 -2.76 -19.53 -17.35
N ARG A 558 -3.12 -20.66 -16.73
CA ARG A 558 -3.76 -20.71 -15.42
C ARG A 558 -2.86 -20.12 -14.35
N ALA A 559 -1.60 -20.50 -14.31
CA ALA A 559 -0.63 -19.95 -13.37
C ALA A 559 -0.49 -18.43 -13.51
N CYS A 560 -0.50 -17.91 -14.74
CA CYS A 560 -0.54 -16.46 -14.98
C CYS A 560 -1.79 -15.81 -14.35
N SER A 561 -2.98 -16.37 -14.60
CA SER A 561 -4.21 -15.83 -13.98
C SER A 561 -4.21 -15.90 -12.45
N VAL A 562 -3.58 -16.93 -11.87
CA VAL A 562 -3.47 -17.09 -10.42
C VAL A 562 -2.63 -15.97 -9.80
N VAL A 563 -1.46 -15.69 -10.38
CA VAL A 563 -0.60 -14.59 -9.89
C VAL A 563 -1.25 -13.23 -10.11
N ILE A 564 -1.93 -13.03 -11.25
CA ILE A 564 -2.70 -11.80 -11.48
C ILE A 564 -3.81 -11.66 -10.43
N ALA A 565 -4.55 -12.72 -10.14
CA ALA A 565 -5.60 -12.71 -9.14
C ALA A 565 -5.07 -12.43 -7.72
N ALA A 566 -3.92 -13.02 -7.34
CA ALA A 566 -3.28 -12.74 -6.06
C ALA A 566 -2.89 -11.26 -5.92
N GLY A 567 -2.24 -10.70 -6.95
CA GLY A 567 -1.86 -9.28 -6.95
C GLY A 567 -3.08 -8.36 -6.95
N LEU A 568 -4.11 -8.63 -7.77
CA LEU A 568 -5.35 -7.85 -7.76
C LEU A 568 -6.03 -7.91 -6.39
N GLY A 569 -6.04 -9.08 -5.73
CA GLY A 569 -6.54 -9.25 -4.37
C GLY A 569 -5.82 -8.37 -3.34
N ILE A 570 -4.48 -8.28 -3.40
CA ILE A 570 -3.71 -7.35 -2.55
C ILE A 570 -4.11 -5.89 -2.80
N LEU A 571 -4.41 -5.54 -4.05
CA LEU A 571 -4.90 -4.20 -4.40
C LEU A 571 -6.39 -4.00 -4.09
N GLY A 572 -7.10 -5.01 -3.58
CA GLY A 572 -8.55 -5.02 -3.36
C GLY A 572 -9.38 -4.90 -4.63
N VAL A 573 -8.88 -5.43 -5.74
CA VAL A 573 -9.52 -5.40 -7.06
C VAL A 573 -10.03 -6.79 -7.41
N THR A 574 -11.26 -6.88 -7.91
CA THR A 574 -11.85 -8.15 -8.33
C THR A 574 -11.35 -8.57 -9.73
N PRO A 575 -10.78 -9.77 -9.91
CA PRO A 575 -10.36 -10.24 -11.23
C PRO A 575 -11.53 -10.53 -12.18
N ALA A 576 -11.51 -9.92 -13.37
CA ALA A 576 -12.54 -10.05 -14.39
C ALA A 576 -12.54 -11.44 -15.05
N GLN A 577 -13.70 -12.09 -15.08
CA GLN A 577 -13.88 -13.43 -15.69
C GLN A 577 -14.24 -13.37 -17.19
N GLU A 578 -14.79 -12.24 -17.62
CA GLU A 578 -15.15 -11.94 -18.99
C GLU A 578 -15.02 -10.43 -19.19
N MET A 579 -14.50 -10.03 -20.34
CA MET A 579 -14.49 -8.64 -20.80
C MET A 579 -14.90 -8.66 -22.27
N ARG A 580 -15.85 -7.80 -22.62
CA ARG A 580 -16.43 -7.69 -23.95
C ARG A 580 -15.91 -6.49 -24.69
#